data_AF-A0A2T7SQU6-F1
#
_entry.id   AF-A0A2T7SQU6-F1
#
_cell.length_a   1.000
_cell.length_b   1.000
_cell.length_c   1.000
_cell.angle_alpha   90.00
_cell.angle_beta   90.00
_cell.angle_gamma   90.00
#
_symmetry.space_group_name_H-M   'P 1'
#
loop_
_entity.id
_entity.type
_entity.pdbx_description
1 polymer ?
#
loop_
_entity_poly.entity_id
_entity_poly.type
_entity_poly.pdbx_seq_one_letter_code
_entity_poly.pdbx_strand_id
1 'polypeptide(L)'
;MPTAAEAFAAGPGSHTEAAAAPMRPSAPVRLSIPEIKVNAQVLGLGLGRDGSLDVPPPVIRNIVGWYKDGATPGAKGTAVVAGHVDNAQGPAVFYELGTLKKGHHIEVTRADGRTAVFTVDALEVYNNAEFPDRKVYGATDRAELRVITCGGGFSKKGGYQGNVVAYAHLIGTK
;
A
#
# COMPACT_ATOMS: atom_id res chain seq x y z
N MET A 1 17.14 10.99 5.59
CA MET A 1 16.53 10.87 4.25
C MET A 1 16.98 9.52 3.69
N PRO A 2 16.12 8.51 3.52
CA PRO A 2 16.57 7.26 2.93
C PRO A 2 16.81 7.45 1.42
N THR A 3 17.86 6.80 0.94
CA THR A 3 18.31 6.75 -0.46
C THR A 3 17.49 5.74 -1.27
N ALA A 4 17.57 5.85 -2.60
CA ALA A 4 16.83 5.05 -3.57
C ALA A 4 17.00 3.52 -3.40
N ALA A 5 15.87 2.82 -3.45
CA ALA A 5 15.70 1.38 -3.68
C ALA A 5 16.51 0.43 -2.78
N GLU A 6 15.98 0.11 -1.60
CA GLU A 6 16.23 -1.21 -0.99
C GLU A 6 15.27 -2.22 -1.63
N ALA A 7 15.58 -2.65 -2.87
CA ALA A 7 15.17 -3.99 -3.28
C ALA A 7 15.93 -4.94 -2.35
N PHE A 8 15.26 -5.46 -1.32
CA PHE A 8 15.90 -6.33 -0.33
C PHE A 8 16.62 -7.48 -1.05
N ALA A 9 17.95 -7.42 -1.09
CA ALA A 9 18.76 -8.48 -1.65
C ALA A 9 18.44 -9.77 -0.90
N ALA A 10 18.08 -10.82 -1.64
CA ALA A 10 17.77 -12.12 -1.08
C ALA A 10 19.04 -12.74 -0.48
N GLY A 11 19.29 -12.47 0.81
CA GLY A 11 20.29 -13.17 1.59
C GLY A 11 19.85 -14.63 1.82
N PRO A 12 20.79 -15.61 1.80
CA PRO A 12 20.47 -17.00 2.11
C PRO A 12 20.08 -17.11 3.59
N GLY A 13 18.77 -17.15 3.84
CA GLY A 13 18.17 -17.14 5.19
C GLY A 13 16.79 -16.47 5.27
N SER A 14 16.39 -15.68 4.27
CA SER A 14 15.01 -15.18 4.18
C SER A 14 14.10 -16.26 3.61
N HIS A 15 13.45 -17.04 4.48
CA HIS A 15 12.23 -17.74 4.10
C HIS A 15 11.21 -16.68 3.71
N THR A 16 11.07 -16.41 2.41
CA THR A 16 9.93 -15.64 1.92
C THR A 16 8.75 -16.59 2.04
N GLU A 17 7.74 -16.22 2.82
CA GLU A 17 6.54 -17.02 2.97
C GLU A 17 5.95 -17.33 1.59
N ALA A 18 5.42 -18.55 1.41
CA ALA A 18 4.91 -18.95 0.12
C ALA A 18 3.61 -18.18 -0.19
N ALA A 19 3.45 -17.75 -1.44
CA ALA A 19 2.23 -17.11 -1.87
C ALA A 19 1.03 -18.04 -1.74
N ALA A 20 -0.02 -17.56 -1.08
CA ALA A 20 -1.28 -18.29 -0.91
C ALA A 20 -2.17 -18.20 -2.15
N ALA A 21 -3.11 -19.13 -2.25
CA ALA A 21 -4.14 -19.10 -3.27
C ALA A 21 -5.04 -17.84 -3.12
N PRO A 22 -5.42 -17.17 -4.22
CA PRO A 22 -6.33 -16.04 -4.15
C PRO A 22 -7.67 -16.39 -3.49
N MET A 23 -8.18 -15.45 -2.70
CA MET A 23 -9.48 -15.48 -2.06
C MET A 23 -10.58 -15.02 -3.03
N ARG A 24 -11.85 -15.31 -2.68
CA ARG A 24 -12.99 -14.69 -3.36
C ARG A 24 -12.96 -13.16 -3.20
N PRO A 25 -13.52 -12.37 -4.13
CA PRO A 25 -13.59 -10.92 -3.96
C PRO A 25 -14.43 -10.49 -2.75
N SER A 26 -13.96 -9.51 -2.00
CA SER A 26 -14.73 -8.82 -0.94
C SER A 26 -14.11 -7.47 -0.62
N ALA A 27 -14.93 -6.44 -0.44
CA ALA A 27 -14.46 -5.10 -0.15
C ALA A 27 -13.64 -5.06 1.18
N PRO A 28 -12.55 -4.28 1.24
CA PRO A 28 -11.81 -4.04 2.47
C PRO A 28 -12.57 -3.06 3.37
N VAL A 29 -12.45 -3.26 4.68
CA VAL A 29 -13.06 -2.37 5.69
C VAL A 29 -12.02 -1.72 6.61
N ARG A 30 -10.89 -2.39 6.84
CA ARG A 30 -9.82 -1.93 7.72
C ARG A 30 -8.47 -2.44 7.23
N LEU A 31 -7.45 -1.59 7.35
CA LEU A 31 -6.05 -1.92 7.08
C LEU A 31 -5.26 -1.78 8.37
N SER A 32 -4.47 -2.81 8.69
CA SER A 32 -3.58 -2.86 9.85
C SER A 32 -2.16 -3.17 9.42
N ILE A 33 -1.19 -2.44 9.94
CA ILE A 33 0.25 -2.69 9.76
C ILE A 33 0.89 -2.58 11.15
N PRO A 34 0.96 -3.68 11.92
CA PRO A 34 1.35 -3.66 13.33
C PRO A 34 2.72 -3.03 13.59
N GLU A 35 3.68 -3.28 12.71
CA GLU A 35 5.08 -2.86 12.82
C GLU A 35 5.24 -1.33 12.79
N ILE A 36 4.29 -0.63 12.19
CA ILE A 36 4.22 0.84 12.13
C ILE A 36 2.95 1.39 12.80
N LYS A 37 2.29 0.57 13.62
CA LYS A 37 1.10 0.92 14.42
C LYS A 37 -0.05 1.53 13.60
N VAL A 38 -0.14 1.16 12.32
CA VAL A 38 -1.26 1.59 11.47
C VAL A 38 -2.48 0.76 11.79
N ASN A 39 -3.60 1.44 12.03
CA ASN A 39 -4.91 0.85 12.10
C ASN A 39 -5.93 1.85 11.55
N ALA A 40 -6.28 1.68 10.27
CA ALA A 40 -7.01 2.67 9.51
C ALA A 40 -8.28 2.09 8.88
N GLN A 41 -9.34 2.91 8.84
CA GLN A 41 -10.53 2.58 8.08
C GLN A 41 -10.22 2.69 6.58
N VAL A 42 -10.76 1.77 5.79
CA VAL A 42 -10.60 1.77 4.34
C VAL A 42 -11.86 2.35 3.69
N LEU A 43 -11.71 3.34 2.83
CA LEU A 43 -12.76 3.87 1.97
C LEU A 43 -12.55 3.43 0.52
N GLY A 44 -13.62 3.06 -0.17
CA GLY A 44 -13.57 2.83 -1.61
C GLY A 44 -13.48 4.14 -2.38
N LEU A 45 -12.39 4.35 -3.11
CA LEU A 45 -12.11 5.53 -3.91
C LEU A 45 -12.20 5.22 -5.40
N GLY A 46 -12.71 6.18 -6.16
CA GLY A 46 -12.68 6.15 -7.61
C GLY A 46 -11.44 6.85 -8.16
N LEU A 47 -11.44 7.09 -9.46
CA LEU A 47 -10.48 7.97 -10.10
C LEU A 47 -11.06 9.38 -10.25
N GLY A 48 -10.21 10.37 -10.04
CA GLY A 48 -10.47 11.76 -10.40
C GLY A 48 -10.59 11.93 -11.91
N ARG A 49 -10.95 13.14 -12.34
CA ARG A 49 -11.15 13.48 -13.78
C ARG A 49 -9.88 13.34 -14.62
N ASP A 50 -8.72 13.43 -13.98
CA ASP A 50 -7.39 13.26 -14.59
C ASP A 50 -6.91 11.79 -14.58
N GLY A 51 -7.75 10.86 -14.10
CA GLY A 51 -7.41 9.44 -14.00
C GLY A 51 -6.53 9.10 -12.79
N SER A 52 -6.21 10.07 -11.93
CA SER A 52 -5.50 9.81 -10.69
C SER A 52 -6.43 9.16 -9.65
N LEU A 53 -5.87 8.34 -8.76
CA LEU A 53 -6.65 7.79 -7.64
C LEU A 53 -7.09 8.93 -6.74
N ASP A 54 -8.40 9.03 -6.47
CA ASP A 54 -8.90 10.00 -5.51
C ASP A 54 -8.17 9.83 -4.18
N VAL A 55 -8.03 10.90 -3.43
CA VAL A 55 -7.33 10.88 -2.14
C VAL A 55 -8.34 11.13 -1.02
N PRO A 56 -8.30 10.38 0.11
CA PRO A 56 -9.21 10.61 1.22
C PRO A 56 -9.13 12.06 1.74
N PRO A 57 -10.23 12.60 2.30
CA PRO A 57 -10.20 13.93 2.91
C PRO A 57 -9.09 14.01 3.98
N PRO A 58 -8.18 15.00 3.91
CA PRO A 58 -6.99 15.06 4.76
C PRO A 58 -7.30 15.35 6.24
N VAL A 59 -8.54 15.72 6.55
CA VAL A 59 -9.02 16.04 7.90
C VAL A 59 -9.04 14.80 8.81
N ILE A 60 -9.14 13.59 8.23
CA ILE A 60 -9.24 12.35 9.00
C ILE A 60 -7.90 11.62 8.96
N ARG A 61 -7.17 11.64 10.08
CA ARG A 61 -5.81 11.09 10.20
C ARG A 61 -5.70 9.57 9.93
N ASN A 62 -6.76 8.80 10.21
CA ASN A 62 -6.72 7.33 10.19
C ASN A 62 -7.62 6.72 9.10
N ILE A 63 -7.63 7.32 7.91
CA ILE A 63 -8.34 6.79 6.74
C ILE A 63 -7.35 6.54 5.61
N VAL A 64 -7.53 5.40 4.96
CA VAL A 64 -6.87 5.06 3.70
C VAL A 64 -7.93 4.85 2.62
N GLY A 65 -7.54 5.08 1.37
CA GLY A 65 -8.35 4.84 0.19
C GLY A 65 -7.95 3.55 -0.51
N TRP A 66 -8.92 2.75 -0.93
CA TRP A 66 -8.70 1.62 -1.82
C TRP A 66 -9.31 1.92 -3.19
N TYR A 67 -8.59 1.61 -4.28
CA TYR A 67 -9.14 1.76 -5.62
C TYR A 67 -10.26 0.73 -5.87
N LYS A 68 -11.51 1.20 -5.82
CA LYS A 68 -12.69 0.32 -5.71
C LYS A 68 -13.05 -0.42 -7.01
N ASP A 69 -12.60 0.11 -8.15
CA ASP A 69 -12.83 -0.49 -9.47
C ASP A 69 -11.72 -1.49 -9.85
N GLY A 70 -10.73 -1.69 -8.95
CA GLY A 70 -9.66 -2.68 -9.09
C GLY A 70 -9.92 -3.98 -8.33
N ALA A 71 -8.86 -4.79 -8.16
CA ALA A 71 -8.94 -6.02 -7.38
C ALA A 71 -9.16 -5.70 -5.88
N THR A 72 -10.03 -6.46 -5.23
CA THR A 72 -10.18 -6.39 -3.78
C THR A 72 -9.00 -7.08 -3.09
N PRO A 73 -8.49 -6.58 -1.94
CA PRO A 73 -7.39 -7.22 -1.23
C PRO A 73 -7.65 -8.70 -0.94
N GLY A 74 -6.78 -9.54 -1.50
CA GLY A 74 -6.76 -11.00 -1.36
C GLY A 74 -7.37 -11.71 -2.56
N ALA A 75 -8.07 -11.01 -3.45
CA ALA A 75 -8.49 -11.57 -4.73
C ALA A 75 -7.35 -11.57 -5.75
N LYS A 76 -7.52 -12.33 -6.83
CA LYS A 76 -6.57 -12.36 -7.95
C LYS A 76 -6.42 -10.97 -8.56
N GLY A 77 -5.18 -10.54 -8.77
CA GLY A 77 -4.82 -9.22 -9.29
C GLY A 77 -4.14 -8.33 -8.25
N THR A 78 -3.98 -7.07 -8.61
CA THR A 78 -3.32 -6.06 -7.78
C THR A 78 -4.35 -5.17 -7.11
N ALA A 79 -4.42 -5.24 -5.78
CA ALA A 79 -5.19 -4.31 -4.97
C ALA A 79 -4.32 -3.09 -4.63
N VAL A 80 -4.88 -1.89 -4.76
CA VAL A 80 -4.15 -0.63 -4.54
C VAL A 80 -4.80 0.12 -3.39
N VAL A 81 -4.01 0.43 -2.37
CA VAL A 81 -4.39 1.26 -1.23
C VAL A 81 -3.48 2.49 -1.17
N ALA A 82 -4.07 3.68 -1.05
CA ALA A 82 -3.36 4.93 -0.93
C ALA A 82 -3.74 5.67 0.36
N GLY A 83 -2.81 6.43 0.92
CA GLY A 83 -3.03 7.22 2.12
C GLY A 83 -2.06 8.40 2.20
N HIS A 84 -2.36 9.33 3.10
CA HIS A 84 -1.51 10.51 3.31
C HIS A 84 -0.29 10.15 4.17
N VAL A 85 0.85 10.78 3.86
CA VAL A 85 2.06 10.74 4.68
C VAL A 85 1.99 11.72 5.85
N ASP A 86 1.46 12.91 5.62
CA ASP A 86 1.22 13.94 6.62
C ASP A 86 -0.03 14.79 6.26
N ASN A 87 -0.44 15.65 7.18
CA ASN A 87 -1.44 16.68 6.94
C ASN A 87 -1.10 17.95 7.74
N ALA A 88 -1.94 18.98 7.65
CA ALA A 88 -1.75 20.24 8.36
C ALA A 88 -1.65 20.12 9.90
N GLN A 89 -1.96 18.95 10.47
CA GLN A 89 -1.94 18.66 11.90
C GLN A 89 -0.76 17.76 12.30
N GLY A 90 0.12 17.38 11.37
CA GLY A 90 1.30 16.54 11.61
C GLY A 90 1.30 15.23 10.81
N PRO A 91 2.12 14.23 11.21
CA PRO A 91 2.18 12.91 10.59
C PRO A 91 0.79 12.27 10.40
N ALA A 92 0.58 11.63 9.24
CA ALA A 92 -0.65 10.92 8.90
C ALA A 92 -0.40 9.39 8.83
N VAL A 93 -1.39 8.65 8.34
CA VAL A 93 -1.45 7.19 8.41
C VAL A 93 -0.22 6.47 7.86
N PHE A 94 0.43 6.98 6.81
CA PHE A 94 1.58 6.32 6.19
C PHE A 94 2.91 7.05 6.41
N TYR A 95 2.99 7.90 7.43
CA TYR A 95 4.24 8.59 7.78
C TYR A 95 5.43 7.63 7.96
N GLU A 96 5.19 6.49 8.62
CA GLU A 96 6.23 5.49 8.90
C GLU A 96 6.30 4.38 7.84
N LEU A 97 5.55 4.47 6.72
CA LEU A 97 5.56 3.43 5.68
C LEU A 97 6.97 3.21 5.11
N GLY A 98 7.76 4.28 5.05
CA GLY A 98 9.18 4.29 4.67
C GLY A 98 10.09 3.38 5.51
N THR A 99 9.60 2.87 6.64
CA THR A 99 10.37 2.05 7.59
C THR A 99 10.03 0.56 7.52
N LEU A 100 9.05 0.20 6.68
CA LEU A 100 8.69 -1.21 6.49
C LEU A 100 9.85 -1.99 5.89
N LYS A 101 9.98 -3.23 6.34
CA LYS A 101 11.00 -4.16 5.86
C LYS A 101 10.34 -5.37 5.21
N LYS A 102 11.11 -6.05 4.36
CA LYS A 102 10.70 -7.34 3.82
C LYS A 102 10.32 -8.30 4.96
N GLY A 103 9.22 -9.01 4.81
CA GLY A 103 8.67 -9.92 5.81
C GLY A 103 7.75 -9.27 6.85
N HIS A 104 7.62 -7.94 6.88
CA HIS A 104 6.59 -7.29 7.70
C HIS A 104 5.19 -7.61 7.16
N HIS A 105 4.19 -7.61 8.03
CA HIS A 105 2.83 -7.99 7.64
C HIS A 105 1.91 -6.80 7.42
N ILE A 106 1.06 -6.92 6.40
CA ILE A 106 -0.07 -6.04 6.16
C ILE A 106 -1.33 -6.88 6.24
N GLU A 107 -2.25 -6.48 7.11
CA GLU A 107 -3.50 -7.18 7.35
C GLU A 107 -4.68 -6.35 6.84
N VAL A 108 -5.55 -6.97 6.04
CA VAL A 108 -6.74 -6.33 5.51
C VAL A 108 -7.98 -7.08 5.95
N THR A 109 -8.70 -6.49 6.90
CA THR A 109 -10.03 -6.97 7.28
C THR A 109 -11.01 -6.64 6.17
N ARG A 110 -11.83 -7.61 5.79
CA ARG A 110 -12.77 -7.52 4.68
C ARG A 110 -14.21 -7.61 5.17
N ALA A 111 -15.14 -7.14 4.32
CA ALA A 111 -16.58 -7.14 4.60
C ALA A 111 -17.18 -8.55 4.79
N ASP A 112 -16.53 -9.59 4.26
CA ASP A 112 -16.90 -11.00 4.46
C ASP A 112 -16.46 -11.57 5.83
N GLY A 113 -15.91 -10.73 6.71
CA GLY A 113 -15.49 -11.09 8.06
C GLY A 113 -14.11 -11.75 8.14
N ARG A 114 -13.45 -11.99 6.99
CA ARG A 114 -12.11 -12.59 6.94
C ARG A 114 -11.03 -11.52 6.89
N THR A 115 -9.82 -11.90 7.28
CA THR A 115 -8.65 -11.01 7.15
C THR A 115 -7.64 -11.60 6.17
N ALA A 116 -7.38 -10.88 5.08
CA ALA A 116 -6.31 -11.22 4.16
C ALA A 116 -4.97 -10.75 4.76
N VAL A 117 -3.99 -11.66 4.84
CA VAL A 117 -2.67 -11.39 5.39
C VAL A 117 -1.65 -11.38 4.26
N PHE A 118 -0.89 -10.30 4.17
CA PHE A 118 0.14 -10.10 3.16
C PHE A 118 1.50 -9.95 3.82
N THR A 119 2.55 -10.40 3.14
CA THR A 119 3.94 -10.15 3.53
C THR A 119 4.56 -9.14 2.58
N VAL A 120 5.30 -8.17 3.13
CA VAL A 120 6.00 -7.15 2.35
C VAL A 120 7.19 -7.79 1.63
N ASP A 121 7.25 -7.62 0.32
CA ASP A 121 8.32 -8.08 -0.54
C ASP A 121 9.41 -7.04 -0.72
N ALA A 122 8.98 -5.79 -0.94
CA ALA A 122 9.85 -4.67 -1.28
C ALA A 122 9.21 -3.34 -0.92
N LEU A 123 10.07 -2.34 -0.73
CA LEU A 123 9.69 -0.95 -0.58
C LEU A 123 10.47 -0.14 -1.60
N GLU A 124 9.77 0.50 -2.53
CA GLU A 124 10.40 1.29 -3.60
C GLU A 124 9.93 2.73 -3.55
N VAL A 125 10.81 3.66 -3.94
CA VAL A 125 10.51 5.09 -4.00
C VAL A 125 10.65 5.55 -5.44
N TYR A 126 9.60 6.16 -5.98
CA TYR A 126 9.57 6.67 -7.35
C TYR A 126 9.37 8.17 -7.36
N ASN A 127 10.02 8.85 -8.32
CA ASN A 127 9.73 10.25 -8.60
C ASN A 127 8.34 10.36 -9.25
N ASN A 128 7.57 11.40 -8.91
CA ASN A 128 6.26 11.67 -9.50
C ASN A 128 6.31 11.76 -11.03
N ALA A 129 7.39 12.30 -11.60
CA ALA A 129 7.55 12.47 -13.04
C ALA A 129 7.83 11.16 -13.80
N GLU A 130 8.28 10.12 -13.09
CA GLU A 130 8.73 8.84 -13.66
C GLU A 130 8.00 7.65 -12.99
N PHE A 131 6.77 7.89 -12.52
CA PHE A 131 6.03 6.87 -11.79
C PHE A 131 5.70 5.67 -12.70
N PRO A 132 6.12 4.45 -12.36
CA PRO A 132 6.02 3.31 -13.27
C PRO A 132 4.63 2.65 -13.16
N ASP A 133 3.62 3.26 -13.78
CA ASP A 133 2.22 2.83 -13.70
C ASP A 133 2.03 1.34 -14.00
N ARG A 134 2.67 0.82 -15.05
CA ARG A 134 2.57 -0.60 -15.41
C ARG A 134 3.09 -1.54 -14.33
N LYS A 135 4.14 -1.15 -13.61
CA LYS A 135 4.73 -1.96 -12.54
C LYS A 135 3.89 -1.90 -11.27
N VAL A 136 3.34 -0.72 -10.96
CA VAL A 136 2.56 -0.50 -9.74
C VAL A 136 1.13 -1.04 -9.90
N TYR A 137 0.45 -0.70 -10.99
CA TYR A 137 -0.96 -1.00 -11.22
C TYR A 137 -1.22 -2.20 -12.12
N GLY A 138 -0.17 -2.78 -12.71
CA GLY A 138 -0.28 -3.91 -13.62
C GLY A 138 -1.02 -5.11 -13.02
N ALA A 139 -1.76 -5.83 -13.86
CA ALA A 139 -2.45 -7.05 -13.48
C ALA A 139 -1.45 -8.16 -13.13
N THR A 140 -1.83 -9.03 -12.20
CA THR A 140 -1.04 -10.19 -11.79
C THR A 140 -1.95 -11.42 -11.67
N ASP A 141 -1.36 -12.61 -11.78
CA ASP A 141 -2.10 -13.86 -11.61
C ASP A 141 -2.23 -14.30 -10.15
N ARG A 142 -1.62 -13.57 -9.22
CA ARG A 142 -1.63 -13.82 -7.78
C ARG A 142 -2.44 -12.73 -7.07
N ALA A 143 -2.65 -12.88 -5.76
CA ALA A 143 -3.23 -11.81 -4.95
C ALA A 143 -2.10 -10.91 -4.44
N GLU A 144 -1.98 -9.73 -5.03
CA GLU A 144 -0.96 -8.74 -4.67
C GLU A 144 -1.58 -7.47 -4.10
N LEU A 145 -0.84 -6.80 -3.22
CA LEU A 145 -1.20 -5.54 -2.59
C LEU A 145 -0.11 -4.51 -2.88
N ARG A 146 -0.55 -3.27 -3.16
CA ARG A 146 0.27 -2.07 -3.21
C ARG A 146 -0.25 -1.09 -2.19
N VAL A 147 0.62 -0.67 -1.28
CA VAL A 147 0.33 0.42 -0.35
C VAL A 147 1.17 1.62 -0.76
N ILE A 148 0.51 2.73 -1.09
CA ILE A 148 1.11 3.90 -1.69
C ILE A 148 0.92 5.11 -0.78
N THR A 149 1.99 5.88 -0.60
CA THR A 149 1.93 7.18 0.07
C THR A 149 2.83 8.17 -0.65
N CYS A 150 2.52 9.47 -0.54
CA CYS A 150 3.44 10.52 -0.95
C CYS A 150 4.75 10.40 -0.15
N GLY A 151 5.89 10.69 -0.77
CA GLY A 151 7.20 10.64 -0.13
C GLY A 151 8.31 11.21 -1.00
N GLY A 152 9.56 10.79 -0.74
CA GLY A 152 10.72 11.35 -1.40
C GLY A 152 11.06 12.78 -0.93
N GLY A 153 11.77 13.55 -1.76
CA GLY A 153 12.15 14.93 -1.43
C GLY A 153 10.92 15.83 -1.26
N PHE A 154 10.89 16.66 -0.22
CA PHE A 154 9.84 17.65 -0.03
C PHE A 154 10.32 19.04 -0.49
N SER A 155 9.50 19.74 -1.25
CA SER A 155 9.73 21.15 -1.61
C SER A 155 8.56 22.01 -1.15
N LYS A 156 8.85 23.18 -0.54
CA LYS A 156 7.79 24.10 -0.07
C LYS A 156 6.88 24.63 -1.19
N LYS A 157 7.35 24.64 -2.44
CA LYS A 157 6.58 25.10 -3.61
C LYS A 157 5.81 23.99 -4.32
N GLY A 158 6.27 22.74 -4.25
CA GLY A 158 5.74 21.63 -5.04
C GLY A 158 5.30 20.40 -4.24
N GLY A 159 5.37 20.45 -2.91
CA GLY A 159 5.07 19.31 -2.04
C GLY A 159 6.09 18.19 -2.14
N TYR A 160 5.64 16.97 -1.85
CA TYR A 160 6.42 15.73 -2.02
C TYR A 160 6.65 15.43 -3.49
N GLN A 161 7.90 15.15 -3.84
CA GLN A 161 8.35 14.94 -5.22
C GLN A 161 8.31 13.47 -5.66
N GLY A 162 7.89 12.56 -4.79
CA GLY A 162 7.80 11.15 -5.11
C GLY A 162 6.69 10.42 -4.35
N ASN A 163 6.65 9.11 -4.59
CA ASN A 163 5.76 8.18 -3.94
C ASN A 163 6.57 7.00 -3.39
N VAL A 164 6.22 6.55 -2.20
CA VAL A 164 6.71 5.30 -1.62
C VAL A 164 5.65 4.23 -1.89
N VAL A 165 6.08 3.11 -2.44
CA VAL A 165 5.23 1.97 -2.78
C VAL A 165 5.75 0.73 -2.04
N ALA A 166 4.94 0.22 -1.11
CA ALA A 166 5.15 -1.10 -0.53
C ALA A 166 4.49 -2.15 -1.42
N TYR A 167 5.29 -3.15 -1.82
CA TYR A 167 4.88 -4.31 -2.58
C TYR A 167 4.68 -5.46 -1.61
N ALA A 168 3.52 -6.12 -1.68
CA ALA A 168 3.23 -7.26 -0.83
C ALA A 168 2.41 -8.31 -1.57
N HIS A 169 2.54 -9.57 -1.17
CA HIS A 169 1.75 -10.68 -1.69
C HIS A 169 1.02 -11.42 -0.58
N LEU A 170 -0.12 -12.03 -0.93
CA LEU A 170 -0.96 -12.77 0.00
C LEU A 170 -0.23 -14.03 0.50
N ILE A 171 -0.19 -14.21 1.81
CA ILE A 171 0.39 -15.39 2.47
C ILE A 171 -0.66 -16.26 3.18
N GLY A 172 -1.88 -15.74 3.36
CA GLY A 172 -2.97 -16.51 3.95
C GLY A 172 -4.18 -15.66 4.35
N THR A 173 -5.09 -16.31 5.08
CA THR A 173 -6.26 -15.68 5.68
C THR A 173 -6.37 -16.04 7.16
N LYS A 174 -6.85 -15.10 7.95
CA LYS A 174 -7.34 -15.32 9.32
C LYS A 174 -8.87 -15.25 9.34
#